data_AF-A0A7V3HUL3-F1
#
_entry.id   AF-A0A7V3HUL3-F1
#
_cell.length_a   1.000
_cell.length_b   1.000
_cell.length_c   1.000
_cell.angle_alpha   90.00
_cell.angle_beta   90.00
_cell.angle_gamma   90.00
#
_symmetry.space_group_name_H-M   'P 1'
#
loop_
_entity.id
_entity.type
_entity.pdbx_description
1 polymer ?
#
loop_
_entity_poly.entity_id
_entity_poly.type
_entity_poly.pdbx_seq_one_letter_code
_entity_poly.pdbx_strand_id
1 'polypeptide(L)'
;KCSMHMVKAKLKEPFIKRAKKAEFTACDVSLVQGEYYVDFKGKKVGSSAILTNMLGDVALLVTSEDDTSKETGDEASVLLFC
;
A
#
# COMPACT_ATOMS: atom_id res chain seq x y z
N LYS A 1 10.18 14.68 -14.73
CA LYS A 1 8.98 13.85 -15.01
C LYS A 1 8.86 12.91 -13.82
N CYS A 2 7.82 13.03 -12.98
CA CYS A 2 7.54 11.98 -11.99
C CYS A 2 7.00 10.77 -12.76
N SER A 3 7.60 9.60 -12.58
CA SER A 3 7.11 8.36 -13.18
C SER A 3 6.44 7.52 -12.10
N MET A 4 5.30 6.94 -12.44
CA MET A 4 4.52 6.12 -11.53
C MET A 4 4.62 4.67 -11.99
N HIS A 5 5.09 3.80 -11.12
CA HIS A 5 5.34 2.40 -11.46
C HIS A 5 4.48 1.49 -10.59
N MET A 6 3.81 0.53 -11.23
CA MET A 6 3.08 -0.50 -10.51
C MET A 6 3.99 -1.70 -10.32
N VAL A 7 4.19 -2.12 -9.08
CA VAL A 7 5.02 -3.27 -8.70
C VAL A 7 4.22 -4.27 -7.88
N LYS A 8 4.70 -5.51 -7.84
CA LYS A 8 4.22 -6.53 -6.90
C LYS A 8 5.07 -6.47 -5.64
N ALA A 9 4.41 -6.49 -4.49
CA ALA A 9 5.05 -6.46 -3.20
C ALA A 9 4.35 -7.39 -2.21
N LYS A 10 5.10 -7.95 -1.26
CA LYS A 10 4.58 -8.82 -0.21
C LYS A 10 4.16 -8.03 1.01
N LEU A 11 3.01 -8.37 1.57
CA LEU A 11 2.52 -7.76 2.81
C LEU A 11 3.30 -8.29 4.02
N LYS A 12 3.86 -7.40 4.84
CA LYS A 12 4.48 -7.76 6.14
C LYS A 12 3.48 -7.87 7.29
N GLU A 13 2.27 -7.36 7.09
CA GLU A 13 1.17 -7.38 8.05
C GLU A 13 -0.15 -7.60 7.30
N PRO A 14 -1.20 -8.18 7.93
CA PRO A 14 -2.45 -8.43 7.24
C PRO A 14 -3.14 -7.12 6.82
N PHE A 15 -3.64 -7.08 5.60
CA PHE A 15 -4.39 -5.94 5.09
C PHE A 15 -5.90 -6.22 5.18
N ILE A 16 -6.59 -5.45 6.02
CA ILE A 16 -8.05 -5.55 6.16
C ILE A 16 -8.70 -4.53 5.23
N LYS A 17 -9.36 -5.01 4.18
CA LYS A 17 -10.12 -4.16 3.28
C LYS A 17 -11.42 -3.71 3.95
N ARG A 18 -11.68 -2.40 3.97
CA ARG A 18 -12.79 -1.81 4.72
C ARG A 18 -13.98 -1.41 3.83
N ALA A 19 -13.75 -1.01 2.58
CA ALA A 19 -14.83 -0.71 1.65
C ALA A 19 -14.91 -1.72 0.52
N LYS A 20 -16.11 -1.96 -0.01
CA LYS A 20 -16.33 -2.72 -1.25
C LYS A 20 -16.12 -1.83 -2.48
N LYS A 21 -15.03 -1.07 -2.51
CA LYS A 21 -14.68 -0.15 -3.60
C LYS A 21 -13.21 -0.32 -3.95
N ALA A 22 -12.83 0.21 -5.11
CA ALA A 22 -11.42 0.37 -5.42
C ALA A 22 -10.84 1.45 -4.48
N GLU A 23 -9.75 1.11 -3.80
CA GLU A 23 -9.14 1.95 -2.78
C GLU A 23 -7.64 2.03 -2.99
N PHE A 24 -7.10 3.23 -2.74
CA PHE A 24 -5.67 3.47 -2.63
C PHE A 24 -5.36 3.69 -1.16
N THR A 25 -4.59 2.78 -0.57
CA THR A 25 -4.17 2.90 0.83
C THR A 25 -2.71 3.31 0.89
N ALA A 26 -2.44 4.43 1.55
CA ALA A 26 -1.07 4.86 1.81
C ALA A 26 -0.33 3.81 2.64
N CYS A 27 0.84 3.39 2.14
CA CYS A 27 1.70 2.41 2.77
C CYS A 27 3.17 2.81 2.63
N ASP A 28 4.01 2.16 3.42
CA ASP A 28 5.45 2.25 3.27
C ASP A 28 5.95 1.02 2.51
N VAL A 29 6.98 1.22 1.71
CA VAL A 29 7.57 0.18 0.88
C VAL A 29 9.06 0.06 1.19
N SER A 30 9.54 -1.18 1.26
CA SER A 30 10.96 -1.48 1.44
C SER A 30 11.40 -2.53 0.43
N LEU A 31 12.52 -2.30 -0.23
CA LEU A 31 13.16 -3.28 -1.11
C LEU A 31 14.18 -4.09 -0.30
N VAL A 32 13.93 -5.37 -0.10
CA VAL A 32 14.81 -6.28 0.65
C VAL A 32 15.15 -7.45 -0.25
N GLN A 33 16.45 -7.67 -0.51
CA GLN A 33 16.93 -8.78 -1.35
C GLN A 33 16.29 -8.86 -2.74
N GLY A 34 15.91 -7.72 -3.33
CA GLY A 34 15.28 -7.65 -4.65
C GLY A 34 13.76 -7.86 -4.64
N GLU A 35 13.15 -8.12 -3.49
CA GLU A 35 11.71 -8.22 -3.31
C GLU A 35 11.16 -6.96 -2.63
N TYR A 36 10.02 -6.47 -3.13
CA TYR A 36 9.31 -5.38 -2.47
C TYR A 36 8.46 -5.92 -1.34
N TYR A 37 8.50 -5.22 -0.22
CA TYR A 37 7.67 -5.49 0.94
C TYR A 37 6.91 -4.24 1.35
N VAL A 38 5.71 -4.44 1.87
CA VAL A 38 4.78 -3.37 2.24
C VAL A 38 4.38 -3.53 3.69
N ASP A 39 4.36 -2.40 4.41
CA ASP A 39 3.80 -2.29 5.75
C ASP A 39 3.04 -0.96 5.91
N PHE A 40 2.25 -0.86 6.97
CA PHE A 40 1.42 0.33 7.27
C PHE A 40 1.91 1.02 8.55
N LYS A 41 3.17 0.81 8.91
CA LYS A 41 3.72 1.22 10.20
C LYS A 41 3.73 2.74 10.33
N GLY A 42 2.95 3.27 11.27
CA GLY A 42 2.87 4.71 11.53
C GLY A 42 1.88 5.45 10.64
N LYS A 43 1.20 4.76 9.71
CA LYS A 43 0.07 5.34 8.98
C LYS A 43 -1.15 5.42 9.91
N LYS A 44 -1.74 6.62 10.01
CA LYS A 44 -2.90 6.87 10.86
C LYS A 44 -4.18 6.45 10.15
N VAL A 45 -5.13 5.87 10.89
CA VAL A 45 -6.45 5.49 10.36
C VAL A 45 -7.42 6.66 10.51
N GLY A 46 -8.13 7.02 9.44
CA GLY A 46 -9.15 8.07 9.43
C GLY A 46 -9.03 9.01 8.23
N SER A 47 -10.13 9.65 7.83
CA SER A 47 -10.18 10.53 6.65
C SER A 47 -9.28 11.76 6.78
N SER A 48 -9.14 12.31 7.99
CA SER A 48 -8.25 13.46 8.27
C SER A 48 -6.77 13.11 8.15
N ALA A 49 -6.40 11.82 8.26
CA ALA A 49 -5.03 11.36 8.18
C ALA A 49 -4.53 11.15 6.75
N ILE A 50 -5.41 11.14 5.73
CA ILE A 50 -5.06 10.75 4.35
C ILE A 50 -3.88 11.58 3.83
N LEU A 51 -4.02 12.91 3.81
CA LEU A 51 -2.95 13.79 3.31
C LEU A 51 -1.71 13.74 4.20
N THR A 52 -1.87 13.52 5.50
CA THR A 52 -0.74 13.39 6.42
C THR A 52 0.08 12.14 6.13
N ASN A 53 -0.58 11.02 5.81
CA ASN A 53 0.06 9.76 5.45
C ASN A 53 0.75 9.79 4.08
N MET A 54 0.40 10.78 3.24
CA MET A 54 1.01 11.03 1.92
C MET A 54 2.23 11.95 1.97
N LEU A 55 2.58 12.49 3.15
CA LEU A 55 3.77 13.32 3.30
C LEU A 55 5.02 12.44 3.41
N GLY A 56 6.07 12.80 2.67
CA GLY A 56 7.33 12.08 2.63
C GLY A 56 7.35 10.95 1.59
N ASP A 57 8.20 9.95 1.82
CA ASP A 57 8.23 8.75 0.99
C ASP A 57 7.01 7.90 1.28
N VAL A 58 6.18 7.70 0.27
CA VAL A 58 4.93 6.95 0.38
C VAL A 58 4.74 6.11 -0.87
N ALA A 59 4.10 4.96 -0.71
CA ALA A 59 3.56 4.18 -1.80
C ALA A 59 2.05 4.00 -1.59
N LEU A 60 1.33 3.62 -2.64
CA LEU A 60 -0.09 3.32 -2.53
C LEU A 60 -0.34 1.84 -2.80
N LEU A 61 -0.84 1.12 -1.79
CA LEU A 61 -1.44 -0.18 -2.01
C LEU A 61 -2.72 0.01 -2.82
N VAL A 62 -2.85 -0.74 -3.91
CA VAL A 62 -4.01 -0.71 -4.80
C VAL A 62 -4.86 -1.95 -4.56
N THR A 63 -6.12 -1.76 -4.24
CA THR A 63 -7.11 -2.84 -4.17
C THR A 63 -8.32 -2.53 -5.03
N SER A 64 -8.83 -3.52 -5.76
CA SER A 64 -10.03 -3.41 -6.60
C SER A 64 -11.31 -3.54 -5.79
N GLU A 65 -12.50 -3.50 -6.40
CA GLU A 65 -13.78 -3.74 -5.73
C GLU A 65 -13.95 -5.21 -5.30
N ASP A 66 -13.43 -6.14 -6.09
CA ASP A 66 -13.53 -7.59 -5.91
C ASP A 66 -12.48 -8.18 -4.96
N ASP A 67 -11.43 -7.40 -4.64
CA ASP A 67 -10.40 -7.82 -3.70
C ASP A 67 -10.98 -8.13 -2.31
N THR A 68 -10.43 -9.11 -1.61
CA THR A 68 -10.69 -9.35 -0.20
C THR A 68 -9.54 -8.84 0.67
N SER A 69 -9.74 -8.90 1.99
CA SER A 69 -8.62 -8.79 2.93
C SER A 69 -7.53 -9.81 2.57
N LYS A 70 -6.27 -9.42 2.79
CA LYS A 70 -5.09 -10.21 2.46
C LYS A 70 -4.32 -10.54 3.72
N GLU A 71 -3.70 -11.71 3.75
CA GLU A 71 -2.90 -12.16 4.89
C GLU A 71 -1.44 -11.72 4.77
N THR A 72 -0.66 -11.93 5.83
CA THR A 72 0.78 -11.65 5.80
C THR A 72 1.46 -12.61 4.83
N GLY A 73 2.32 -12.09 3.97
CA GLY A 73 3.02 -12.84 2.92
C GLY A 73 2.31 -12.80 1.57
N ASP A 74 1.05 -12.40 1.50
CA ASP A 74 0.31 -12.27 0.24
C ASP A 74 0.93 -11.18 -0.64
N GLU A 75 0.89 -11.41 -1.95
CA GLU A 75 1.27 -10.41 -2.94
C GLU A 75 0.16 -9.40 -3.18
N ALA A 76 0.55 -8.14 -3.26
CA ALA A 76 -0.35 -7.06 -3.62
C ALA A 76 0.29 -6.08 -4.61
N SER A 77 -0.56 -5.40 -5.37
CA SER A 77 -0.14 -4.38 -6.32
C SER A 77 0.09 -3.06 -5.58
N VAL A 78 1.26 -2.48 -5.75
CA VAL A 78 1.63 -1.20 -5.15
C VAL A 78 2.07 -0.22 -6.21
N LEU A 79 1.61 1.01 -6.07
CA LEU A 79 1.97 2.15 -6.89
C LEU A 79 3.10 2.91 -6.21
N LEU A 80 4.27 2.89 -6.85
CA LEU A 80 5.46 3.62 -6.44
C LEU A 80 5.50 4.98 -7.13
N PHE A 81 5.84 6.01 -6.36
CA PHE A 81 6.19 7.33 -6.88
C PHE A 81 7.72 7.42 -7.01
N CYS A 82 8.22 7.74 -8.20
CA CYS A 82 9.65 7.91 -8.50
C CYS A 82 9.91 9.25 -9.18
#